data_AF-A0A2U0SGT7-F1
#
_entry.id   AF-A0A2U0SGT7-F1
#
_cell.length_a   1.000
_cell.length_b   1.000
_cell.length_c   1.000
_cell.angle_alpha   90.00
_cell.angle_beta   90.00
_cell.angle_gamma   90.00
#
_symmetry.space_group_name_H-M   'P 1'
#
loop_
_entity.id
_entity.type
_entity.pdbx_description
1 polymer ?
#
loop_
_entity_poly.entity_id
_entity_poly.type
_entity_poly.pdbx_seq_one_letter_code
_entity_poly.pdbx_strand_id
1 'polypeptide(L)' 'MLIGDTALIVRPHTAGGAAKAARDARALAEALVAPSPTIDQKLALFQREQLHYGQTLLDYGVQLGRRWARL' A
#
# COMPACT_ATOMS: atom_id res chain seq x y z
N MET A 1 11.93 7.07 0.22
CA MET A 1 10.60 6.59 0.61
C MET A 1 9.64 6.85 -0.54
N LEU A 2 8.79 5.89 -0.92
CA LEU A 2 7.80 6.02 -1.98
C LEU A 2 6.40 5.69 -1.41
N ILE A 3 5.36 6.34 -1.96
CA ILE A 3 3.96 6.08 -1.57
C ILE A 3 3.03 6.03 -2.77
N GLY A 4 1.82 5.50 -2.60
CA GLY A 4 0.83 5.43 -3.68
C GLY A 4 1.32 4.55 -4.83
N ASP A 5 0.98 4.94 -6.06
CA ASP A 5 1.30 4.12 -7.24
C ASP A 5 2.79 4.09 -7.56
N THR A 6 3.57 5.09 -7.12
CA THR A 6 5.03 5.07 -7.24
C THR A 6 5.67 3.96 -6.39
N ALA A 7 5.01 3.55 -5.30
CA ALA A 7 5.49 2.45 -4.46
C ALA A 7 5.02 1.09 -4.97
N LEU A 8 3.75 0.98 -5.39
CA LEU A 8 3.17 -0.26 -5.89
C LEU A 8 1.88 0.04 -6.67
N ILE A 9 1.83 -0.37 -7.94
CA ILE A 9 0.63 -0.28 -8.81
C ILE A 9 -0.23 -1.52 -8.59
N VAL A 10 -1.47 -1.33 -8.13
CA VAL A 10 -2.46 -2.41 -7.95
C VAL A 10 -3.31 -2.61 -9.22
N ARG A 11 -4.00 -3.75 -9.33
CA ARG A 11 -4.90 -3.99 -10.47
C ARG A 11 -6.17 -3.12 -10.38
N PRO A 12 -6.68 -2.59 -11.51
CA PRO A 12 -7.84 -1.70 -11.52
C PRO A 12 -9.12 -2.37 -11.01
N HIS A 13 -9.19 -3.70 -11.11
CA HIS A 13 -10.30 -4.53 -10.65
C HIS A 13 -10.67 -4.34 -9.17
N THR A 14 -9.73 -3.86 -8.34
CA THR A 14 -10.02 -3.58 -6.92
C THR A 14 -10.66 -2.21 -6.67
N ALA A 15 -10.62 -1.29 -7.66
CA ALA A 15 -10.86 0.15 -7.49
C ALA A 15 -10.08 0.76 -6.29
N GLY A 16 -8.98 0.11 -5.86
CA GLY A 16 -8.34 0.37 -4.58
C GLY A 16 -7.13 1.30 -4.64
N GLY A 17 -6.67 1.72 -5.81
CA GLY A 17 -5.43 2.50 -5.97
C GLY A 17 -5.43 3.82 -5.18
N ALA A 18 -6.46 4.65 -5.36
CA ALA A 18 -6.58 5.91 -4.65
C ALA A 18 -6.69 5.71 -3.12
N ALA A 19 -7.49 4.75 -2.67
CA ALA A 19 -7.63 4.42 -1.26
C ALA A 19 -6.32 3.92 -0.64
N LYS A 20 -5.55 3.09 -1.37
CA LYS A 20 -4.21 2.65 -0.99
C LYS A 20 -3.26 3.84 -0.88
N ALA A 21 -3.25 4.76 -1.84
CA ALA A 21 -2.40 5.94 -1.79
C ALA A 21 -2.73 6.85 -0.60
N ALA A 22 -4.02 7.07 -0.31
CA ALA A 22 -4.46 7.82 0.86
C ALA A 22 -4.06 7.15 2.18
N ARG A 23 -4.18 5.81 2.25
CA ARG A 23 -3.70 5.01 3.39
C ARG A 23 -2.20 5.17 3.60
N ASP A 24 -1.41 5.06 2.52
CA ASP A 24 0.05 5.19 2.58
C ASP A 24 0.44 6.57 3.12
N ALA A 25 -0.18 7.64 2.60
CA ALA A 25 0.09 9.01 3.05
C ALA A 25 -0.26 9.21 4.54
N ARG A 26 -1.43 8.74 4.97
CA ARG A 26 -1.87 8.83 6.38
C ARG A 26 -0.93 8.05 7.30
N ALA A 27 -0.63 6.79 6.98
CA ALA A 27 0.20 5.94 7.82
C ALA A 27 1.65 6.46 7.90
N LEU A 28 2.19 7.03 6.83
CA LEU A 28 3.51 7.66 6.87
C LEU A 28 3.50 8.91 7.76
N ALA A 29 2.49 9.77 7.66
CA ALA A 29 2.36 10.95 8.51
C ALA A 29 2.30 10.56 9.99
N GLU A 30 1.48 9.57 10.34
CA GLU A 30 1.37 9.04 11.72
C GLU A 30 2.72 8.49 12.23
N ALA A 31 3.42 7.71 11.41
CA ALA A 31 4.72 7.14 11.78
C ALA A 31 5.79 8.23 12.03
N LEU A 32 5.78 9.31 11.26
CA LEU A 32 6.76 10.39 11.37
C LEU A 32 6.57 11.22 12.65
N VAL A 33 5.32 11.42 13.08
CA VAL A 33 4.98 12.22 14.28
C VAL A 33 5.32 11.51 15.59
N ALA A 34 5.43 10.17 15.61
CA ALA A 34 5.76 9.42 16.82
C ALA A 34 7.11 9.87 17.43
N PRO A 35 7.29 9.99 18.75
CA PRO A 35 8.53 10.51 19.35
C PRO A 35 9.72 9.55 19.28
N SER A 36 9.45 8.25 19.13
CA SER A 36 10.42 7.16 19.00
C SER A 36 9.84 6.13 18.02
N PRO A 37 10.62 5.36 17.26
CA PRO A 37 12.09 5.30 17.21
C PRO A 37 12.71 6.32 16.23
N THR A 38 13.96 6.12 15.79
CA THR A 38 14.62 6.98 14.79
C THR A 38 13.83 7.06 13.48
N ILE A 39 14.06 8.10 12.67
CA ILE A 39 13.42 8.26 11.36
C ILE A 39 13.63 7.01 10.49
N ASP A 40 14.85 6.49 10.41
CA ASP A 40 15.15 5.31 9.60
C ASP A 40 14.38 4.07 10.06
N GLN A 41 14.26 3.86 11.38
CA GLN A 41 13.49 2.75 11.93
C GLN A 41 11.99 2.91 11.64
N LYS A 42 11.44 4.13 11.74
CA LYS A 42 10.04 4.43 11.37
C LYS A 42 9.78 4.17 9.90
N LEU A 43 10.66 4.65 9.02
CA LEU A 43 10.55 4.44 7.57
C LEU A 43 10.63 2.95 7.22
N ALA A 44 11.54 2.21 7.86
CA ALA A 44 11.66 0.76 7.67
C ALA A 44 10.40 0.00 8.14
N LEU A 45 9.81 0.41 9.27
CA LEU A 45 8.54 -0.14 9.77
C LEU A 45 7.41 0.16 8.79
N PHE A 46 7.23 1.43 8.42
CA PHE A 46 6.20 1.85 7.46
C PHE A 46 6.31 1.09 6.13
N GLN A 47 7.51 0.99 5.56
CA GLN A 47 7.71 0.33 4.28
C GLN A 47 7.28 -1.14 4.32
N ARG A 48 7.59 -1.87 5.41
CA ARG A 48 7.16 -3.27 5.56
C ARG A 48 5.64 -3.39 5.55
N GLU A 49 4.95 -2.58 6.35
CA GLU A 49 3.49 -2.61 6.44
C GLU A 49 2.81 -2.18 5.13
N GLN A 50 3.33 -1.14 4.49
CA GLN A 50 2.85 -0.66 3.18
C GLN A 50 2.97 -1.75 2.11
N LEU A 51 4.15 -2.40 2.00
CA LEU A 51 4.39 -3.44 1.01
C LEU A 51 3.51 -4.66 1.25
N HIS A 52 3.35 -5.07 2.51
CA HIS A 52 2.46 -6.17 2.87
C HIS A 52 1.00 -5.91 2.45
N TYR A 53 0.49 -4.71 2.76
CA TYR A 53 -0.86 -4.32 2.35
C TYR A 53 -1.01 -4.23 0.83
N GLY A 54 -0.05 -3.58 0.15
CA GLY A 54 -0.04 -3.42 -1.30
C GLY A 54 0.00 -4.76 -2.04
N GLN A 55 0.82 -5.71 -1.59
CA GLN A 55 0.91 -7.04 -2.17
C GLN A 55 -0.40 -7.82 -2.00
N THR A 56 -0.99 -7.78 -0.81
CA THR A 56 -2.29 -8.43 -0.54
C THR A 56 -3.38 -7.87 -1.47
N LEU A 57 -3.42 -6.55 -1.67
CA LEU A 57 -4.38 -5.90 -2.54
C LEU A 57 -4.14 -6.21 -4.03
N LEU A 58 -2.87 -6.30 -4.44
CA LEU A 58 -2.47 -6.71 -5.78
C LEU A 58 -2.95 -8.13 -6.09
N ASP A 59 -2.68 -9.08 -5.18
CA ASP A 59 -3.05 -10.48 -5.32
C ASP A 59 -4.57 -10.64 -5.41
N TYR A 60 -5.32 -9.91 -4.57
CA TYR A 60 -6.77 -9.85 -4.65
C TYR A 60 -7.26 -9.31 -6.00
N GLY A 61 -6.63 -8.25 -6.50
CA GLY A 61 -6.95 -7.68 -7.81
C GLY A 61 -6.71 -8.62 -8.98
N VAL A 62 -5.66 -9.44 -8.93
CA VAL A 62 -5.41 -10.50 -9.91
C VAL A 62 -6.52 -11.57 -9.84
N GLN A 63 -6.92 -11.98 -8.64
CA GLN A 63 -8.00 -12.95 -8.46
C GLN A 63 -9.34 -12.44 -9.01
N LEU A 64 -9.67 -11.17 -8.77
CA LEU A 64 -10.85 -10.52 -9.34
C LEU A 64 -10.81 -10.54 -10.88
N GLY A 65 -9.70 -10.13 -11.48
CA GLY A 65 -9.55 -10.15 -12.94
C GLY A 65 -9.70 -11.54 -13.54
N ARG A 66 -9.15 -12.58 -12.88
CA ARG A 66 -9.35 -13.98 -13.29
C ARG A 66 -10.80 -14.47 -13.18
N ARG A 67 -11.61 -13.88 -12.29
CA ARG A 67 -13.05 -14.21 -12.22
C ARG A 67 -13.82 -13.54 -13.35
N TRP A 68 -13.53 -12.27 -13.66
CA TRP A 68 -14.19 -11.55 -14.74
C TRP A 68 -13.84 -12.08 -16.12
N ALA A 69 -12.58 -12.49 -16.36
CA ALA A 69 -12.17 -13.06 -17.64
C ALA A 69 -12.81 -14.44 -17.96
N ARG A 70 -13.57 -15.02 -17.03
CA ARG A 70 -14.32 -16.27 -17.20
C ARG A 70 -15.82 -16.04 -17.42
N LEU A 71 -16.26 -14.78 -17.40
CA LEU A 71 -17.60 -14.33 -17.79
C LEU A 71 -17.59 -13.90 -19.25
#